data_AF-A0A7H8INA8-F1
#
_entry.id   AF-A0A7H8INA8-F1
#
_cell.length_a   1.000
_cell.length_b   1.000
_cell.length_c   1.000
_cell.angle_alpha   90.00
_cell.angle_beta   90.00
_cell.angle_gamma   90.00
#
_symmetry.space_group_name_H-M   'P 1'
#
loop_
_entity.id
_entity.type
_entity.pdbx_description
1 polymer ?
#
loop_
_entity_poly.entity_id
_entity_poly.type
_entity_poly.pdbx_seq_one_letter_code
_entity_poly.pdbx_strand_id
1 'polypeptide(L)'
;MAHRDPPGIIAPHIPADAYRRAEATGQPVVIVVHTTDQTGRPLRHYLFPIIVAGAGVVGVFGLVAMFVALLDFAVHTAVAIGSVAGPVGIGGITLRLARPKN
;
A
#
# COMPACT_ATOMS: atom_id res chain seq x y z
N MET A 1 2.42 51.56 -3.55
CA MET A 1 1.91 50.57 -4.53
C MET A 1 2.52 49.23 -4.18
N ALA A 2 1.70 48.26 -3.74
CA ALA A 2 2.18 46.92 -3.41
C ALA A 2 2.38 46.14 -4.71
N HIS A 3 3.64 45.85 -5.05
CA HIS A 3 3.99 44.96 -6.15
C HIS A 3 3.58 43.54 -5.74
N ARG A 4 2.64 42.93 -6.47
CA ARG A 4 2.33 41.50 -6.33
C ARG A 4 3.21 40.77 -7.32
N ASP A 5 4.08 39.90 -6.82
CA ASP A 5 4.91 39.06 -7.66
C ASP A 5 4.03 38.07 -8.46
N PRO A 6 4.18 38.01 -9.79
CA PRO A 6 3.45 37.06 -10.61
C PRO A 6 3.88 35.62 -10.31
N PRO A 7 2.96 34.64 -10.34
CA PRO A 7 3.29 33.25 -10.05
C PRO A 7 3.96 32.62 -11.28
N GLY A 8 5.25 32.32 -11.14
CA GLY A 8 6.01 31.57 -12.15
C GLY A 8 7.40 32.17 -12.35
N ILE A 9 8.43 31.34 -12.11
CA ILE A 9 9.88 31.54 -12.28
C ILE A 9 10.23 32.99 -12.64
N ILE A 10 10.28 33.83 -11.60
CA ILE A 10 10.90 35.14 -11.68
C ILE A 10 12.40 34.85 -11.69
N ALA A 11 13.08 35.21 -12.79
CA ALA A 11 14.54 35.25 -12.80
C ALA A 11 15.00 36.06 -11.57
N PRO A 12 16.00 35.61 -10.79
CA PRO A 12 16.36 36.24 -9.52
C PRO A 12 16.44 37.76 -9.67
N HIS A 13 15.68 38.50 -8.86
CA HIS A 13 15.73 39.94 -8.88
C HIS A 13 17.09 40.38 -8.35
N ILE A 14 17.94 40.89 -9.22
CA ILE A 14 19.23 41.44 -8.83
C ILE A 14 19.06 42.95 -8.76
N PRO A 15 19.22 43.57 -7.59
CA PRO A 15 18.98 44.99 -7.43
C PRO A 15 20.04 45.79 -8.20
N ALA A 16 19.62 46.92 -8.79
CA ALA A 16 20.44 47.69 -9.74
C ALA A 16 21.71 48.29 -9.12
N ASP A 17 21.72 48.49 -7.81
CA ASP A 17 22.86 48.93 -7.03
C ASP A 17 23.99 47.88 -7.00
N ALA A 18 23.67 46.59 -7.07
CA ALA A 18 24.65 45.51 -7.17
C ALA A 18 25.47 45.64 -8.47
N TYR A 19 24.80 45.93 -9.60
CA TYR A 19 25.47 46.19 -10.87
C TYR A 19 26.29 47.48 -10.86
N ARG A 20 25.74 48.58 -10.33
CA ARG A 20 26.47 49.86 -10.25
C ARG A 20 27.70 49.78 -9.36
N ARG A 21 27.64 49.03 -8.25
CA ARG A 21 28.78 48.81 -7.37
C ARG A 21 29.86 47.97 -8.07
N ALA A 22 29.47 46.91 -8.76
CA ALA A 22 30.39 46.05 -9.51
C ALA A 22 31.11 46.84 -10.62
N GLU A 23 30.40 47.70 -11.35
CA GLU A 23 30.95 48.58 -12.37
C GLU A 23 31.96 49.58 -11.78
N ALA A 24 31.64 50.18 -10.63
CA ALA A 24 32.52 51.16 -9.97
C ALA A 24 33.76 50.54 -9.32
N THR A 25 33.70 49.27 -8.92
CA THR A 25 34.78 48.59 -8.15
C THR A 25 35.54 47.55 -8.95
N GLY A 26 35.08 47.23 -10.17
CA GLY A 26 35.62 46.16 -11.00
C GLY A 26 35.40 44.75 -10.42
N GLN A 27 34.57 44.60 -9.38
CA GLN A 27 34.31 43.31 -8.75
C GLN A 27 33.26 42.50 -9.54
N PRO A 28 33.44 41.18 -9.71
CA PRO A 28 32.49 40.35 -10.44
C PRO A 28 31.19 40.13 -9.67
N VAL A 29 30.05 40.13 -10.40
CA VAL A 29 28.74 39.74 -9.86
C VAL A 29 28.51 38.25 -10.14
N VAL A 30 28.41 37.44 -9.08
CA VAL A 30 28.10 36.00 -9.18
C VAL A 30 26.63 35.78 -8.86
N ILE A 31 25.90 35.19 -9.81
CA ILE A 31 24.47 34.89 -9.69
C ILE A 31 24.33 33.38 -9.48
N VAL A 32 23.95 32.96 -8.28
CA VAL A 32 23.67 31.55 -7.98
C VAL A 32 22.16 31.35 -8.02
N VAL A 33 21.71 30.64 -9.05
CA VAL A 33 20.31 30.21 -9.14
C VAL A 33 20.19 28.86 -8.45
N HIS A 34 19.63 28.83 -7.24
CA HIS A 34 19.22 27.58 -6.63
C HIS A 34 17.96 27.10 -7.35
N THR A 35 18.12 26.15 -8.27
CA THR A 35 16.97 25.43 -8.80
C THR A 35 16.45 24.53 -7.70
N THR A 36 15.15 24.61 -7.41
CA THR A 36 14.46 23.59 -6.60
C THR A 36 14.19 22.36 -7.47
N ASP A 37 15.17 21.90 -8.23
CA ASP A 37 15.10 20.57 -8.81
C ASP A 37 15.21 19.61 -7.64
N GLN A 38 14.06 19.08 -7.22
CA GLN A 38 14.02 17.97 -6.28
C GLN A 38 14.67 16.77 -6.97
N THR A 39 15.99 16.71 -6.87
CA THR A 39 16.84 15.59 -7.30
C THR A 39 16.62 14.42 -6.34
N GLY A 40 15.41 13.87 -6.36
CA GLY A 40 15.00 12.78 -5.51
C GLY A 40 13.69 12.19 -5.99
N ARG A 41 13.67 10.89 -6.29
CA ARG A 41 12.41 10.18 -6.54
C ARG A 41 11.61 10.20 -5.24
N PRO A 42 10.31 10.57 -5.27
CA PRO A 42 9.53 10.66 -4.05
C PRO A 42 9.40 9.26 -3.43
N LEU A 43 9.59 9.17 -2.10
CA LEU A 43 9.64 7.92 -1.33
C LEU A 43 8.45 6.97 -1.64
N ARG A 44 7.27 7.54 -1.93
CA ARG A 44 6.07 6.83 -2.37
C ARG A 44 6.31 5.86 -3.53
N HIS A 45 7.26 6.16 -4.41
CA HIS A 45 7.56 5.33 -5.58
C HIS A 45 8.19 3.98 -5.18
N TYR A 46 8.87 3.93 -4.03
CA TYR A 46 9.46 2.70 -3.50
C TYR A 46 8.51 1.97 -2.54
N LEU A 47 7.69 2.70 -1.79
CA LEU A 47 6.76 2.12 -0.83
C LEU A 47 5.54 1.47 -1.49
N PHE A 48 5.07 2.02 -2.61
CA PHE A 48 3.88 1.53 -3.30
C PHE A 48 3.96 0.03 -3.67
N PRO A 49 5.00 -0.49 -4.35
CA PRO A 49 5.07 -1.91 -4.69
C PRO A 49 5.16 -2.82 -3.45
N ILE A 50 5.82 -2.36 -2.39
CA ILE A 50 5.94 -3.12 -1.13
C ILE A 50 4.57 -3.29 -0.47
N ILE A 51 3.80 -2.21 -0.41
CA ILE A 51 2.45 -2.22 0.17
C ILE A 51 1.54 -3.15 -0.65
N VAL A 52 1.60 -3.07 -1.98
CA VAL A 52 0.80 -3.92 -2.88
C VAL A 52 1.17 -5.40 -2.71
N ALA A 53 2.46 -5.72 -2.68
CA ALA A 53 2.93 -7.09 -2.48
C ALA A 53 2.53 -7.61 -1.09
N GLY A 54 2.71 -6.81 -0.04
CA GLY A 54 2.32 -7.15 1.32
C GLY A 54 0.82 -7.41 1.46
N ALA A 55 -0.02 -6.55 0.89
CA ALA A 55 -1.46 -6.73 0.87
C ALA A 55 -1.88 -8.02 0.15
N GLY A 56 -1.23 -8.34 -0.98
CA GLY A 56 -1.48 -9.59 -1.71
C GLY A 56 -1.15 -10.83 -0.88
N VAL A 57 0.01 -10.84 -0.24
CA VAL A 57 0.44 -11.96 0.62
C VAL A 57 -0.52 -12.16 1.78
N VAL A 58 -0.85 -11.08 2.51
CA VAL A 58 -1.79 -11.14 3.64
C VAL A 58 -3.18 -11.58 3.17
N GLY A 59 -3.63 -11.12 2.01
CA GLY A 59 -4.90 -11.54 1.41
C GLY A 59 -4.96 -13.03 1.11
N VAL A 60 -3.91 -13.59 0.48
CA VAL A 60 -3.84 -15.02 0.16
C VAL A 60 -3.78 -15.87 1.42
N PHE A 61 -2.90 -15.55 2.37
CA PHE A 61 -2.83 -16.29 3.63
C PHE A 61 -4.12 -16.17 4.43
N GLY A 62 -4.75 -15.00 4.46
CA GLY A 62 -6.05 -14.80 5.09
C GLY A 62 -7.15 -15.65 4.45
N LEU A 63 -7.19 -15.73 3.12
CA LEU A 63 -8.16 -16.55 2.40
C LEU A 63 -7.97 -18.04 2.68
N VAL A 64 -6.72 -18.53 2.68
CA VAL A 64 -6.40 -19.92 3.04
C VAL A 64 -6.78 -20.20 4.49
N ALA A 65 -6.43 -19.32 5.43
CA ALA A 65 -6.78 -19.46 6.83
C ALA A 65 -8.30 -19.49 7.06
N MET A 66 -9.03 -18.60 6.40
CA MET A 66 -10.49 -18.55 6.47
C MET A 66 -11.12 -19.82 5.89
N PHE A 67 -10.58 -20.34 4.78
CA PHE A 67 -11.05 -21.59 4.19
C PHE A 67 -10.85 -22.78 5.14
N VAL A 68 -9.67 -22.90 5.75
CA VAL A 68 -9.40 -23.94 6.74
C VAL A 68 -10.30 -23.80 7.97
N ALA A 69 -10.50 -22.57 8.47
CA ALA A 69 -11.39 -22.31 9.60
C ALA A 69 -12.84 -22.72 9.31
N LEU A 70 -13.33 -22.47 8.09
CA LEU A 70 -14.67 -22.90 7.67
C LEU A 70 -14.78 -24.42 7.60
N LEU A 71 -13.77 -25.11 7.08
CA LEU A 71 -13.74 -26.57 7.05
C LEU A 71 -13.71 -27.16 8.46
N ASP A 72 -12.86 -26.62 9.33
CA ASP A 72 -12.74 -27.08 10.71
C ASP A 72 -14.06 -26.89 11.47
N PHE A 73 -14.70 -25.74 11.31
CA PHE A 73 -16.02 -25.47 11.88
C PHE A 73 -17.09 -26.45 11.36
N ALA A 74 -17.09 -26.74 10.06
CA ALA A 74 -18.03 -27.68 9.46
C ALA A 74 -17.81 -29.10 9.98
N VAL A 75 -16.56 -29.55 10.10
CA VAL A 75 -16.21 -30.87 10.64
C VAL A 75 -16.60 -30.96 12.12
N HIS A 76 -16.26 -29.97 12.93
CA HIS A 76 -16.64 -29.93 14.34
C HIS A 76 -18.16 -29.99 14.51
N THR A 77 -18.91 -29.26 13.69
CA THR A 77 -20.36 -29.27 13.72
C THR A 77 -20.93 -30.63 13.29
N ALA A 78 -20.38 -31.23 12.23
CA ALA A 78 -20.79 -32.56 11.76
C ALA A 78 -20.50 -33.66 12.78
N VAL A 79 -19.34 -33.62 13.44
CA VAL A 79 -18.98 -34.54 14.51
C VAL A 79 -19.86 -34.34 15.74
N ALA A 80 -20.11 -33.08 16.14
CA ALA A 80 -21.01 -32.78 17.25
C ALA A 80 -22.42 -33.33 16.98
N ILE A 81 -22.98 -33.09 15.79
CA ILE A 81 -24.31 -33.61 15.42
C ILE A 81 -24.29 -35.14 15.31
N GLY A 82 -23.30 -35.72 14.64
CA GLY A 82 -23.18 -37.17 14.47
C GLY A 82 -22.98 -37.93 15.78
N SER A 83 -22.29 -37.32 16.75
CA SER A 83 -22.10 -37.89 18.09
C SER A 83 -23.39 -37.94 18.92
N VAL A 84 -24.33 -37.04 18.65
CA VAL A 84 -25.61 -36.96 19.38
C VAL A 84 -26.75 -37.66 18.63
N ALA A 85 -26.71 -37.72 17.29
CA ALA A 85 -27.83 -38.14 16.45
C ALA A 85 -27.80 -39.62 15.99
N GLY A 86 -26.72 -40.38 16.21
CA GLY A 86 -26.55 -41.66 15.50
C GLY A 86 -26.37 -41.43 13.98
N PRO A 87 -26.36 -42.48 13.13
CA PRO A 87 -25.92 -42.36 11.73
C PRO A 87 -26.71 -41.29 10.96
N VAL A 88 -26.06 -40.15 10.70
CA VAL A 88 -26.66 -38.98 10.03
C VAL A 88 -26.74 -39.25 8.54
N GLY A 89 -27.93 -39.60 8.06
CA GLY A 89 -28.25 -39.65 6.63
C GLY A 89 -28.88 -38.34 6.19
N ILE A 90 -28.26 -37.63 5.24
CA ILE A 90 -28.87 -36.50 4.54
C ILE A 90 -29.41 -37.02 3.20
N GLY A 91 -30.72 -36.94 2.99
CA GLY A 91 -31.35 -37.29 1.71
C GLY A 91 -31.61 -38.79 1.47
N GLY A 92 -31.84 -39.59 2.51
CA GLY A 92 -32.26 -41.00 2.38
C GLY A 92 -31.14 -42.00 2.08
N ILE A 93 -29.92 -41.53 1.82
CA ILE A 93 -28.74 -42.39 1.70
C ILE A 93 -28.14 -42.56 3.10
N THR A 94 -28.59 -43.59 3.81
CA THR A 94 -27.94 -44.01 5.06
C THR A 94 -26.72 -44.85 4.70
N LEU A 95 -25.52 -44.29 4.88
CA LEU A 95 -24.29 -45.05 4.68
C LEU A 95 -24.08 -45.98 5.89
N ARG A 96 -24.72 -47.15 5.87
CA ARG A 96 -24.42 -48.25 6.79
C ARG A 96 -23.03 -48.80 6.45
N LEU A 97 -21.98 -48.28 7.10
CA LEU A 97 -20.62 -48.81 6.97
C LEU A 97 -20.34 -50.08 7.79
N ALA A 98 -21.36 -50.72 8.38
CA ALA A 98 -21.20 -52.00 9.05
C ALA A 98 -22.17 -53.02 8.46
N ARG A 99 -21.67 -53.87 7.56
CA ARG A 99 -22.33 -55.12 7.16
C ARG A 99 -22.05 -56.15 8.26
N PRO A 100 -23.03 -56.60 9.06
CA PRO A 100 -22.82 -57.77 9.89
C PRO A 100 -22.69 -58.98 8.98
N LYS A 101 -21.55 -59.67 9.07
CA LYS A 101 -21.40 -61.02 8.55
C LYS A 101 -21.97 -61.95 9.62
N ASN A 102 -23.18 -62.42 9.39
CA ASN A 102 -23.73 -63.74 9.75
C ASN A 102 -25.10 -63.89 9.08
#